data_AF-A0A7J3WEJ6-F1
#
_entry.id   AF-A0A7J3WEJ6-F1
#
_cell.length_a   1.000
_cell.length_b   1.000
_cell.length_c   1.000
_cell.angle_alpha   90.00
_cell.angle_beta   90.00
_cell.angle_gamma   90.00
#
_symmetry.space_group_name_H-M   'P 1'
#
loop_
_entity.id
_entity.type
_entity.pdbx_description
1 polymer ?
#
loop_
_entity_poly.entity_id
_entity_poly.type
_entity_poly.pdbx_seq_one_letter_code
_entity_poly.pdbx_strand_id
1 'polypeptide(L)'
;MGQQSFERLLVGAAAGLVYGVSGYLKSRAASGEALSPSELFTAVAWGLLVGVVSDFMGVELDTAEKMLFDLGVLVVVKKLAETAWHTEPVKRMRSR
;
A
#
# COMPACT_ATOMS: atom_id res chain seq x y z
N MET A 1 -6.23 -6.45 -28.81
CA MET A 1 -5.56 -7.01 -27.61
C MET A 1 -5.33 -5.98 -26.48
N GLY A 2 -5.46 -4.66 -26.67
CA GLY A 2 -5.20 -3.68 -25.60
C GLY A 2 -6.31 -3.45 -24.56
N GLN A 3 -7.58 -3.74 -24.86
CA GLN A 3 -8.71 -3.40 -23.98
C GLN A 3 -8.86 -4.36 -22.79
N GLN A 4 -8.68 -5.68 -23.01
CA GLN A 4 -8.83 -6.69 -21.96
C GLN A 4 -7.71 -6.64 -20.90
N SER A 5 -6.50 -6.23 -21.29
CA SER A 5 -5.38 -6.09 -20.36
C SER A 5 -5.59 -4.94 -19.37
N PHE A 6 -6.17 -3.84 -19.83
CA PHE A 6 -6.44 -2.67 -18.98
C PHE A 6 -7.55 -2.95 -17.96
N GLU A 7 -8.61 -3.64 -18.37
CA GLU A 7 -9.69 -4.05 -17.47
C GLU A 7 -9.19 -4.97 -16.35
N ARG A 8 -8.33 -5.95 -16.67
CA ARG A 8 -7.74 -6.86 -15.67
C ARG A 8 -6.86 -6.12 -14.67
N LEU A 9 -6.03 -5.20 -15.16
CA LEU A 9 -5.16 -4.39 -14.31
C LEU A 9 -5.97 -3.50 -13.35
N LEU A 10 -7.07 -2.91 -13.81
CA LEU A 10 -7.99 -2.15 -12.97
C LEU A 10 -8.70 -3.02 -11.93
N VAL A 11 -9.14 -4.22 -12.30
CA VAL A 11 -9.78 -5.16 -11.38
C VAL A 11 -8.79 -5.65 -10.32
N GLY A 12 -7.57 -6.00 -10.71
CA GLY A 12 -6.48 -6.37 -9.79
C GLY A 12 -6.12 -5.24 -8.84
N ALA A 13 -5.99 -4.01 -9.36
CA ALA A 13 -5.74 -2.83 -8.54
C ALA A 13 -6.89 -2.55 -7.55
N ALA A 14 -8.14 -2.66 -7.99
CA ALA A 14 -9.32 -2.48 -7.13
C ALA A 14 -9.40 -3.56 -6.04
N ALA A 15 -9.15 -4.83 -6.39
CA ALA A 15 -9.10 -5.93 -5.43
C ALA A 15 -7.99 -5.74 -4.40
N GLY A 16 -6.80 -5.34 -4.85
CA GLY A 16 -5.67 -5.01 -4.00
C GLY A 16 -5.95 -3.82 -3.06
N LEU A 17 -6.59 -2.75 -3.56
CA LEU A 17 -7.02 -1.61 -2.75
C LEU A 17 -7.98 -2.03 -1.63
N VAL A 18 -9.03 -2.78 -1.98
CA VAL A 18 -10.00 -3.27 -1.00
C VAL A 18 -9.31 -4.17 0.04
N TYR A 19 -8.40 -5.04 -0.41
CA TYR A 19 -7.60 -5.90 0.46
C TYR A 19 -6.75 -5.10 1.45
N GLY A 20 -5.93 -4.16 0.95
CA GLY A 20 -5.05 -3.34 1.77
C GLY A 20 -5.79 -2.45 2.76
N VAL A 21 -6.86 -1.77 2.31
CA VAL A 21 -7.69 -0.92 3.18
C VAL A 21 -8.43 -1.75 4.23
N SER A 22 -8.99 -2.90 3.86
CA SER A 22 -9.67 -3.79 4.81
C SER A 22 -8.70 -4.35 5.85
N GLY A 23 -7.50 -4.74 5.44
CA GLY A 23 -6.42 -5.17 6.34
C GLY A 23 -6.05 -4.08 7.34
N TYR A 24 -5.91 -2.84 6.88
CA TYR A 24 -5.63 -1.68 7.73
C TYR A 24 -6.75 -1.41 8.74
N LEU A 25 -8.00 -1.34 8.29
CA LEU A 25 -9.15 -1.10 9.16
C LEU A 25 -9.29 -2.21 10.21
N LYS A 26 -9.09 -3.48 9.82
CA LYS A 26 -9.10 -4.61 10.74
C LYS A 26 -7.97 -4.51 11.77
N SER A 27 -6.77 -4.14 11.34
CA SER A 27 -5.62 -3.96 12.24
C SER A 27 -5.86 -2.84 13.25
N ARG A 28 -6.43 -1.71 12.82
CA ARG A 28 -6.74 -0.57 13.71
C ARG A 28 -7.90 -0.85 14.65
N ALA A 29 -8.94 -1.52 14.17
CA ALA A 29 -10.04 -1.98 15.02
C ALA A 29 -9.57 -2.94 16.11
N ALA A 30 -8.55 -3.77 15.83
CA ALA A 30 -7.95 -4.68 16.79
C ALA A 30 -7.01 -3.99 17.79
N SER A 31 -6.26 -2.96 17.37
CA SER A 31 -5.34 -2.23 18.25
C SER A 31 -6.02 -1.12 19.07
N GLY A 32 -7.21 -0.68 18.68
CA GLY A 32 -7.93 0.42 19.32
C GLY A 32 -7.28 1.80 19.08
N GLU A 33 -6.33 1.88 18.15
CA GLU A 33 -5.59 3.11 17.85
C GLU A 33 -6.34 4.01 16.88
N ALA A 34 -6.05 5.32 16.95
CA ALA A 34 -6.58 6.30 16.01
C ALA A 34 -6.10 6.03 14.57
N LEU A 35 -6.96 6.36 13.60
CA LEU A 35 -6.63 6.26 12.19
C LEU A 35 -5.54 7.27 11.83
N SER A 36 -4.34 6.79 11.49
CA SER A 36 -3.28 7.62 10.93
C SER A 36 -3.42 7.74 9.41
N PRO A 37 -3.44 8.96 8.84
CA PRO A 37 -3.45 9.17 7.39
C PRO A 37 -2.22 8.59 6.68
N SER A 38 -1.04 8.64 7.30
CA SER A 38 0.20 8.12 6.71
C SER A 38 0.19 6.59 6.59
N GLU A 39 -0.42 5.92 7.57
CA GLU A 39 -0.58 4.46 7.53
C GLU A 39 -1.71 4.04 6.60
N LEU A 40 -2.78 4.83 6.49
CA LEU A 40 -3.81 4.61 5.48
C LEU A 40 -3.20 4.70 4.08
N PHE A 41 -2.36 5.71 3.82
CA PHE A 41 -1.64 5.83 2.55
C PHE A 41 -0.71 4.64 2.30
N THR A 42 0.00 4.19 3.33
CA THR A 42 0.84 2.98 3.26
C THR A 42 0.01 1.76 2.91
N ALA A 43 -1.16 1.58 3.53
CA ALA A 43 -2.06 0.46 3.28
C ALA A 43 -2.65 0.47 1.86
N VAL A 44 -3.00 1.65 1.36
CA VAL A 44 -3.47 1.87 -0.02
C VAL A 44 -2.36 1.53 -1.02
N ALA A 45 -1.15 2.06 -0.81
CA ALA A 45 0.00 1.80 -1.67
C ALA A 45 0.39 0.32 -1.65
N TRP A 46 0.38 -0.31 -0.47
CA TRP A 46 0.63 -1.74 -0.30
C TRP A 46 -0.40 -2.58 -1.01
N GLY A 47 -1.69 -2.30 -0.79
CA GLY A 47 -2.80 -2.99 -1.45
C GLY A 47 -2.72 -2.91 -2.97
N LEU A 48 -2.44 -1.72 -3.52
CA LEU A 48 -2.22 -1.55 -4.96
C LEU A 48 -1.07 -2.42 -5.49
N LEU A 49 0.06 -2.45 -4.78
CA LEU A 49 1.22 -3.25 -5.13
C LEU A 49 0.89 -4.75 -5.13
N VAL A 50 0.23 -5.24 -4.07
CA VAL A 50 -0.21 -6.64 -3.97
C VAL A 50 -1.17 -6.99 -5.11
N GLY A 51 -2.14 -6.13 -5.41
CA GLY A 51 -3.10 -6.34 -6.49
C GLY A 51 -2.45 -6.38 -7.88
N VAL A 52 -1.51 -5.48 -8.16
CA VAL A 52 -0.77 -5.45 -9.42
C VAL A 52 0.11 -6.69 -9.58
N VAL A 53 0.83 -7.09 -8.52
CA VAL A 53 1.69 -8.28 -8.56
C VAL A 53 0.86 -9.55 -8.70
N SER A 54 -0.27 -9.64 -8.00
CA SER A 54 -1.21 -10.75 -8.11
C SER A 54 -1.74 -10.93 -9.53
N ASP A 55 -2.22 -9.85 -10.17
CA ASP A 55 -2.71 -9.90 -11.55
C ASP A 55 -1.58 -10.20 -12.56
N PHE A 56 -0.41 -9.56 -12.39
CA PHE A 56 0.74 -9.75 -13.29
C PHE A 56 1.32 -11.16 -13.23
N MET A 57 1.43 -11.74 -12.04
CA MET A 57 1.97 -13.09 -11.85
C MET A 57 0.90 -14.19 -11.94
N GLY A 58 -0.39 -13.82 -11.96
CA GLY A 58 -1.51 -14.78 -11.95
C GLY A 58 -1.58 -15.59 -10.65
N VAL A 59 -1.15 -15.01 -9.53
CA VAL A 59 -1.13 -15.67 -8.20
C VAL A 59 -2.16 -15.04 -7.28
N GLU A 60 -2.55 -15.76 -6.22
CA GLU A 60 -3.46 -15.23 -5.20
C GLU A 60 -2.85 -14.01 -4.47
N LEU A 61 -3.70 -13.10 -3.98
CA LEU A 61 -3.28 -11.88 -3.26
C LEU A 61 -2.38 -12.21 -2.06
N ASP A 62 -2.68 -13.26 -1.29
CA ASP A 62 -1.87 -13.70 -0.15
C ASP A 62 -0.47 -14.17 -0.58
N THR A 63 -0.38 -14.83 -1.73
CA THR A 63 0.92 -15.25 -2.30
C THR A 63 1.71 -14.04 -2.78
N ALA A 64 1.07 -13.11 -3.50
CA ALA A 64 1.69 -11.87 -3.95
C ALA A 64 2.18 -11.01 -2.77
N GLU A 65 1.39 -10.94 -1.70
CA GLU A 65 1.79 -10.25 -0.47
C GLU A 65 3.00 -10.89 0.19
N LYS A 66 3.01 -12.21 0.35
CA LYS A 66 4.18 -12.94 0.89
C LYS A 66 5.44 -12.68 0.07
N MET A 67 5.34 -12.73 -1.26
CA MET A 67 6.47 -12.44 -2.15
C MET A 67 6.99 -11.01 -1.96
N LEU A 68 6.08 -10.02 -1.91
CA LEU A 68 6.46 -8.62 -1.66
C LEU A 68 7.07 -8.41 -0.27
N PHE A 69 6.59 -9.16 0.73
CA PHE A 69 7.12 -9.14 2.09
C PHE A 69 8.52 -9.74 2.16
N ASP A 70 8.74 -10.90 1.52
CA ASP A 70 10.03 -11.58 1.45
C ASP A 70 11.09 -10.75 0.72
N LEU A 71 10.68 -9.98 -0.29
CA LEU A 71 11.53 -9.02 -0.99
C LEU A 71 11.80 -7.74 -0.19
N GLY A 72 11.19 -7.57 0.99
CA GLY A 72 11.37 -6.39 1.84
C GLY A 72 10.69 -5.13 1.30
N VAL A 73 9.79 -5.25 0.33
CA VAL A 73 9.13 -4.10 -0.33
C VAL A 73 8.30 -3.29 0.66
N LEU A 74 7.75 -3.93 1.69
CA LEU A 74 6.96 -3.25 2.73
C LEU A 74 7.77 -2.16 3.43
N VAL A 75 9.05 -2.41 3.71
CA VAL A 75 9.94 -1.46 4.37
C VAL A 75 10.19 -0.25 3.47
N VAL A 76 10.32 -0.48 2.16
CA VAL A 76 10.51 0.60 1.17
C VAL A 76 9.25 1.45 1.06
N VAL A 77 8.06 0.83 0.98
CA VAL A 77 6.78 1.54 0.90
C VAL A 77 6.55 2.37 2.16
N LYS A 78 6.82 1.83 3.35
CA LYS A 78 6.73 2.59 4.61
C LYS A 78 7.66 3.79 4.62
N LYS A 79 8.94 3.61 4.26
CA LYS A 79 9.90 4.72 4.21
C LYS A 79 9.53 5.79 3.18
N LEU A 80 8.99 5.39 2.03
CA LEU A 80 8.50 6.33 1.02
C LEU A 80 7.28 7.09 1.51
N ALA A 81 6.33 6.42 2.16
CA ALA A 81 5.16 7.06 2.74
C ALA A 81 5.54 8.05 3.86
N GLU A 82 6.44 7.65 4.76
CA GLU A 82 7.00 8.52 5.80
C GLU A 82 7.74 9.70 5.19
N THR A 83 8.56 9.49 4.16
CA THR A 83 9.29 10.57 3.47
C THR A 83 8.32 11.52 2.80
N ALA A 84 7.35 11.03 2.02
CA ALA A 84 6.35 11.86 1.36
C ALA A 84 5.56 12.71 2.37
N TRP A 85 5.26 12.16 3.54
CA TRP A 85 4.53 12.87 4.60
C TRP A 85 5.41 13.82 5.43
N HIS A 86 6.70 13.53 5.59
CA HIS A 86 7.67 14.38 6.28
C HIS A 86 8.33 15.44 5.38
N THR A 87 8.02 15.46 4.08
CA THR A 87 8.56 16.45 3.11
C THR A 87 7.79 17.78 3.10
N GLU A 88 7.07 18.11 4.17
CA GLU A 88 6.66 19.48 4.51
C GLU A 88 7.28 19.90 5.86
N PRO A 89 7.74 21.15 6.00
CA PRO A 89 9.18 21.46 6.02
C PRO A 89 9.78 21.52 7.44
N VAL A 90 10.76 20.65 7.72
CA VAL A 90 11.83 20.89 8.72
C VAL A 90 12.82 21.95 8.19
N LYS A 91 12.32 23.03 7.57
CA LYS A 91 13.08 24.22 7.18
C LYS A 91 12.67 25.48 7.97
N ARG A 92 11.78 25.40 8.97
CA ARG A 92 11.34 26.56 9.78
C ARG A 92 11.68 26.54 11.28
N MET A 93 12.48 25.60 11.79
CA MET A 93 12.87 25.57 13.21
C MET A 93 14.38 25.46 13.46
N ARG A 94 15.19 26.10 12.60
CA ARG A 94 16.61 26.39 12.92
C ARG A 94 17.01 27.85 12.73
N SER A 95 16.04 28.74 12.60
CA SER A 95 16.27 30.20 12.63
C SER A 95 15.35 30.84 13.65
N ARG A 96 15.66 30.66 14.93
CA ARG A 96 15.40 31.62 16.01
C ARG A 96 16.21 31.20 17.22
#